data_AF-A0A6C0HK37-F1
#
_entry.id   AF-A0A6C0HK37-F1
#
_cell.length_a   1.000
_cell.length_b   1.000
_cell.length_c   1.000
_cell.angle_alpha   90.00
_cell.angle_beta   90.00
_cell.angle_gamma   90.00
#
_symmetry.space_group_name_H-M   'P 1'
#
loop_
_entity.id
_entity.type
_entity.pdbx_description
1 polymer ?
#
loop_
_entity_poly.entity_id
_entity_poly.type
_entity_poly.pdbx_seq_one_letter_code
_entity_poly.pdbx_strand_id
1 'polypeptide(L)'
;MENLEGNSVVSFFRLYKEGDSDSEIESGYHSPSEYESTPKRHRSNSGRVHRERNEPITHLQLSSGRVLRFHDRDGSNILVPCWFESNPYVRRILSRIPFSIERSLNYLSRIRFEEDGYDSDGEMIYYHLRVQVYESYLVELRLRRAMRNVLSRWRIRRMDLAPVERMDPITLTAPDKEVVLYDWSVKRKFIFDAKSLSILIETALLYNESGFALPMYPRNPWNNLEFSYRHLVSIYYQLQRHGELRWCFTTLRKYNFDKNKWFQYHRSAVTMLAIRNSLSTLDTPYSKELLEDFIVSRIESIEPVLNDTIQAYRIALLRIPRHWYLEKWKAIAYQHLEATHYHMNIERSIERQCKGIHQKQYMFMRELVRLGLIPRIPPRELV
;
A
#
# COMPACT_ATOMS: atom_id res chain seq x y z
N MET A 1 17.71 47.80 -2.36
CA MET A 1 19.03 47.18 -2.22
C MET A 1 18.88 45.70 -2.54
N GLU A 2 19.46 45.31 -3.67
CA GLU A 2 19.92 43.97 -4.11
C GLU A 2 18.92 42.80 -4.00
N ASN A 3 18.22 42.40 -5.08
CA ASN A 3 18.65 41.57 -6.22
C ASN A 3 19.30 40.23 -5.86
N LEU A 4 18.62 39.15 -6.28
CA LEU A 4 19.10 37.84 -6.80
C LEU A 4 17.86 36.93 -6.84
N GLU A 5 17.04 36.93 -7.89
CA GLU A 5 17.21 36.15 -9.13
C GLU A 5 17.72 34.71 -8.93
N GLY A 6 16.86 33.75 -9.31
CA GLY A 6 17.14 32.32 -9.28
C GLY A 6 16.03 31.51 -9.95
N ASN A 7 15.71 31.85 -11.19
CA ASN A 7 14.89 31.03 -12.09
C ASN A 7 15.54 29.66 -12.30
N SER A 8 14.76 28.58 -12.19
CA SER A 8 15.08 27.34 -12.89
C SER A 8 13.81 26.67 -13.40
N VAL A 9 13.70 26.76 -14.72
CA VAL A 9 12.74 26.13 -15.61
C VAL A 9 12.99 24.63 -15.62
N VAL A 10 11.97 23.82 -15.31
CA VAL A 10 11.93 22.43 -15.75
C VAL A 10 10.68 22.23 -16.59
N SER A 11 10.94 22.24 -17.89
CA SER A 11 10.01 22.00 -18.98
C SER A 11 9.45 20.57 -18.93
N PHE A 12 8.13 20.52 -19.10
CA PHE A 12 7.31 19.32 -19.26
C PHE A 12 7.64 18.60 -20.57
N PHE A 13 7.96 17.31 -20.50
CA PHE A 13 7.76 16.41 -21.64
C PHE A 13 6.32 15.91 -21.64
N ARG A 14 5.56 16.40 -22.63
CA ARG A 14 4.22 15.99 -23.01
C ARG A 14 4.38 15.01 -24.18
N LEU A 15 4.03 13.74 -23.99
CA LEU A 15 3.90 12.79 -25.09
C LEU A 15 2.42 12.53 -25.31
N TYR A 16 1.91 13.05 -26.43
CA TYR A 16 0.64 12.66 -27.03
C TYR A 16 0.77 11.26 -27.63
N LYS A 17 -0.31 10.49 -27.56
CA LYS A 17 -0.56 9.39 -28.48
C LYS A 17 -2.06 9.38 -28.81
N GLU A 18 -2.40 9.99 -29.95
CA GLU A 18 -3.58 9.63 -30.75
C GLU A 18 -3.32 8.22 -31.32
N GLY A 19 -4.26 7.29 -31.22
CA GLY A 19 -5.33 7.09 -32.20
C GLY A 19 -5.11 5.72 -32.83
N ASP A 20 -6.01 4.77 -32.60
CA ASP A 20 -6.87 4.24 -33.67
C ASP A 20 -7.53 2.89 -33.36
N SER A 21 -8.80 2.90 -33.75
CA SER A 21 -9.61 1.83 -34.36
C SER A 21 -9.93 0.57 -33.57
N ASP A 22 -11.18 0.56 -33.10
CA ASP A 22 -12.05 -0.60 -33.06
C ASP A 22 -12.09 -1.32 -34.43
N SER A 23 -11.96 -2.64 -34.40
CA SER A 23 -12.63 -3.52 -35.35
C SER A 23 -12.92 -4.86 -34.69
N GLU A 24 -14.21 -5.18 -34.67
CA GLU A 24 -14.78 -6.48 -34.37
C GLU A 24 -14.42 -7.50 -35.46
N ILE A 25 -14.47 -8.80 -35.14
CA ILE A 25 -15.23 -9.86 -35.85
C ILE A 25 -14.66 -11.27 -35.59
N GLU A 26 -15.58 -12.13 -35.12
CA GLU A 26 -15.79 -13.59 -35.29
C GLU A 26 -14.66 -14.58 -35.02
N SER A 27 -14.83 -15.53 -34.09
CA SER A 27 -15.70 -16.73 -34.12
C SER A 27 -15.28 -17.76 -35.17
N GLY A 28 -14.89 -18.95 -34.68
CA GLY A 28 -14.49 -20.07 -35.53
C GLY A 28 -14.30 -21.33 -34.69
N TYR A 29 -15.40 -22.06 -34.51
CA TYR A 29 -15.41 -23.45 -34.04
C TYR A 29 -14.57 -24.34 -34.96
N HIS A 30 -13.81 -25.28 -34.39
CA HIS A 30 -13.73 -26.67 -34.87
C HIS A 30 -13.10 -27.56 -33.78
N SER A 31 -13.89 -28.51 -33.29
CA SER A 31 -13.44 -29.78 -32.68
C SER A 31 -13.45 -30.88 -33.76
N PRO A 32 -13.29 -32.17 -33.43
CA PRO A 32 -12.05 -32.88 -33.13
C PRO A 32 -11.86 -34.10 -34.06
N SER A 33 -10.67 -34.70 -34.11
CA SER A 33 -10.50 -36.09 -34.61
C SER A 33 -9.21 -36.65 -34.01
N GLU A 34 -9.30 -37.57 -33.06
CA GLU A 34 -9.46 -39.03 -33.24
C GLU A 34 -8.17 -39.77 -33.62
N TYR A 35 -7.93 -40.79 -32.78
CA TYR A 35 -7.02 -41.92 -32.80
C TYR A 35 -6.43 -42.36 -34.14
N GLU A 36 -5.16 -42.78 -34.12
CA GLU A 36 -4.72 -44.15 -34.47
C GLU A 36 -3.19 -44.24 -34.36
N SER A 37 -2.68 -45.09 -33.47
CA SER A 37 -2.32 -46.50 -33.66
C SER A 37 -0.99 -46.71 -34.41
N THR A 38 -0.07 -47.31 -33.68
CA THR A 38 1.29 -47.68 -34.10
C THR A 38 1.30 -48.75 -35.21
N PRO A 39 2.41 -48.84 -35.94
CA PRO A 39 3.01 -50.18 -36.07
C PRO A 39 4.52 -50.20 -35.75
N LYS A 40 4.88 -51.22 -34.96
CA LYS A 40 6.22 -51.78 -34.85
C LYS A 40 6.63 -52.33 -36.23
N ARG A 41 7.87 -52.10 -36.69
CA ARG A 41 8.66 -53.14 -37.39
C ARG A 41 10.13 -52.77 -37.63
N HIS A 42 10.92 -53.84 -37.54
CA HIS A 42 12.23 -54.11 -38.15
C HIS A 42 13.49 -53.38 -37.65
N ARG A 43 14.27 -54.15 -36.87
CA ARG A 43 15.74 -54.09 -36.87
C ARG A 43 16.26 -54.69 -38.19
N SER A 44 17.15 -53.96 -38.86
CA SER A 44 18.09 -54.50 -39.83
C SER A 44 19.51 -54.11 -39.40
N ASN A 45 20.35 -55.12 -39.18
CA ASN A 45 21.79 -55.00 -39.06
C ASN A 45 22.39 -54.72 -40.44
N SER A 46 23.18 -53.64 -40.60
CA SER A 46 24.34 -53.61 -41.49
C SER A 46 25.05 -52.26 -41.44
N GLY A 47 26.37 -52.29 -41.28
CA GLY A 47 27.26 -51.19 -41.67
C GLY A 47 27.84 -50.39 -40.50
N ARG A 48 29.10 -50.67 -40.17
CA ARG A 48 29.97 -49.80 -39.38
C ARG A 48 30.25 -48.54 -40.22
N VAL A 49 29.36 -47.56 -40.15
CA VAL A 49 29.63 -46.18 -40.56
C VAL A 49 30.31 -45.50 -39.39
N HIS A 50 31.38 -44.74 -39.65
CA HIS A 50 31.99 -43.85 -38.66
C HIS A 50 30.90 -43.01 -38.02
N ARG A 51 30.55 -43.33 -36.76
CA ARG A 51 29.70 -42.47 -35.93
C ARG A 51 30.52 -41.23 -35.64
N GLU A 52 30.27 -40.16 -36.40
CA GLU A 52 30.34 -38.83 -35.84
C GLU A 52 29.56 -38.87 -34.53
N ARG A 53 30.22 -38.52 -33.42
CA ARG A 53 29.53 -38.35 -32.15
C ARG A 53 28.52 -37.23 -32.36
N ASN A 54 27.26 -37.60 -32.61
CA ASN A 54 26.14 -36.68 -32.49
C ASN A 54 26.13 -36.23 -31.03
N GLU A 55 26.79 -35.10 -30.76
CA GLU A 55 26.65 -34.38 -29.50
C GLU A 55 25.15 -34.17 -29.28
N PRO A 56 24.63 -34.37 -28.05
CA PRO A 56 23.22 -34.22 -27.77
C PRO A 56 22.79 -32.78 -28.10
N ILE A 57 22.05 -32.63 -29.20
CA ILE A 57 21.55 -31.32 -29.62
C ILE A 57 20.43 -30.93 -28.66
N THR A 58 20.68 -29.92 -27.84
CA THR A 58 19.67 -29.32 -26.99
C THR A 58 18.85 -28.37 -27.86
N HIS A 59 17.52 -28.51 -27.91
CA HIS A 59 16.67 -27.65 -28.74
C HIS A 59 15.66 -26.86 -27.91
N LEU A 60 15.41 -25.62 -28.32
CA LEU A 60 14.42 -24.71 -27.75
C LEU A 60 13.39 -24.35 -28.83
N GLN A 61 12.14 -24.72 -28.62
CA GLN A 61 11.04 -24.32 -29.49
C GLN A 61 10.37 -23.06 -28.95
N LEU A 62 10.34 -22.00 -29.78
CA LEU A 62 9.69 -20.75 -29.44
C LEU A 62 8.18 -20.84 -29.67
N SER A 63 7.41 -19.98 -29.01
CA SER A 63 5.95 -19.87 -29.19
C SER A 63 5.53 -19.45 -30.61
N SER A 64 6.46 -18.92 -31.40
CA SER A 64 6.26 -18.66 -32.83
C SER A 64 6.37 -19.91 -33.71
N GLY A 65 6.61 -21.08 -33.14
CA GLY A 65 6.84 -22.34 -33.86
C GLY A 65 8.28 -22.57 -34.33
N ARG A 66 9.15 -21.57 -34.21
CA ARG A 66 10.56 -21.67 -34.62
C ARG A 66 11.36 -22.53 -33.62
N VAL A 67 12.01 -23.58 -34.13
CA VAL A 67 12.88 -24.47 -33.34
C VAL A 67 14.33 -24.01 -33.49
N LEU A 68 14.97 -23.62 -32.39
CA LEU A 68 16.39 -23.31 -32.31
C LEU A 68 17.13 -24.53 -31.77
N ARG A 69 18.21 -24.92 -32.43
CA ARG A 69 19.08 -26.04 -32.05
C ARG A 69 20.40 -25.49 -31.56
N PHE A 70 20.88 -26.00 -30.44
CA PHE A 70 22.12 -25.54 -29.81
C PHE A 70 23.07 -26.71 -29.60
N HIS A 71 24.33 -26.49 -29.97
CA HIS A 71 25.47 -27.28 -29.54
C HIS A 71 26.02 -26.75 -28.21
N ASP A 72 26.75 -27.57 -27.46
CA ASP A 72 27.38 -27.16 -26.18
C ASP A 72 28.32 -25.96 -26.36
N ARG A 73 28.84 -25.75 -27.57
CA ARG A 73 29.71 -24.62 -27.95
C ARG A 73 28.94 -23.37 -28.40
N ASP A 74 27.65 -23.46 -28.70
CA ASP A 74 26.86 -22.30 -29.13
C ASP A 74 26.56 -21.38 -27.94
N GLY A 75 26.49 -21.93 -26.73
CA GLY A 75 26.31 -21.15 -25.49
C GLY A 75 27.40 -20.08 -25.28
N SER A 76 28.63 -20.30 -25.76
CA SER A 76 29.71 -19.30 -25.70
C SER A 76 29.53 -18.13 -26.67
N ASN A 77 28.93 -18.36 -27.85
CA ASN A 77 28.78 -17.35 -28.90
C ASN A 77 27.49 -16.54 -28.78
N ILE A 78 26.49 -17.03 -28.04
CA ILE A 78 25.18 -16.37 -27.91
C ILE A 78 25.24 -15.14 -27.01
N LEU A 79 26.21 -15.05 -26.09
CA LEU A 79 26.25 -13.97 -25.11
C LEU A 79 27.01 -12.73 -25.58
N VAL A 80 27.99 -12.87 -26.49
CA VAL A 80 28.75 -11.76 -27.06
C VAL A 80 29.26 -12.19 -28.43
N PRO A 81 28.96 -11.48 -29.54
CA PRO A 81 29.60 -11.74 -30.82
C PRO A 81 31.13 -11.68 -30.66
N CYS A 82 31.88 -12.57 -31.30
CA CYS A 82 33.34 -12.63 -31.18
C CYS A 82 34.07 -11.34 -31.64
N TRP A 83 33.44 -10.52 -32.48
CA TRP A 83 33.91 -9.16 -32.86
C TRP A 83 33.51 -8.07 -31.85
N PHE A 84 32.73 -8.42 -30.84
CA PHE A 84 32.30 -7.59 -29.71
C PHE A 84 32.92 -8.09 -28.40
N GLU A 85 33.99 -8.90 -28.45
CA GLU A 85 34.75 -9.22 -27.26
C GLU A 85 35.32 -7.93 -26.69
N SER A 86 34.66 -7.42 -25.65
CA SER A 86 35.11 -6.27 -24.89
C SER A 86 36.58 -6.47 -24.54
N ASN A 87 37.41 -5.49 -24.93
CA ASN A 87 38.83 -5.43 -24.63
C ASN A 87 39.11 -6.08 -23.25
N PRO A 88 39.97 -7.12 -23.16
CA PRO A 88 40.12 -7.91 -21.94
C PRO A 88 40.50 -7.06 -20.72
N TYR A 89 41.16 -5.92 -20.95
CA TYR A 89 41.45 -4.92 -19.92
C TYR A 89 40.18 -4.23 -19.42
N VAL A 90 39.26 -3.82 -20.30
CA VAL A 90 37.93 -3.30 -19.93
C VAL A 90 37.19 -4.30 -19.06
N ARG A 91 37.17 -5.58 -19.44
CA ARG A 91 36.48 -6.62 -18.66
C ARG A 91 37.10 -6.82 -17.27
N ARG A 92 38.43 -6.80 -17.17
CA ARG A 92 39.16 -6.89 -15.89
C ARG A 92 38.89 -5.68 -15.00
N ILE A 93 38.79 -4.47 -15.58
CA ILE A 93 38.39 -3.25 -14.86
C ILE A 93 36.95 -3.38 -14.36
N LEU A 94 36.00 -3.73 -15.23
CA LEU A 94 34.58 -3.88 -14.88
C LEU A 94 34.36 -4.94 -13.80
N SER A 95 35.09 -6.06 -13.83
CA SER A 95 34.97 -7.12 -12.81
C SER A 95 35.31 -6.69 -11.39
N ARG A 96 36.06 -5.59 -11.24
CA ARG A 96 36.48 -5.02 -9.94
C ARG A 96 35.58 -3.88 -9.49
N ILE A 97 34.57 -3.48 -10.29
CA ILE A 97 33.68 -2.37 -9.96
C ILE A 97 32.83 -2.71 -8.73
N PRO A 98 32.82 -1.84 -7.70
CA PRO A 98 31.95 -1.99 -6.54
C PRO A 98 30.46 -2.03 -6.90
N PHE A 99 29.63 -2.68 -6.08
CA PHE A 99 28.19 -2.79 -6.34
C PHE A 99 27.35 -1.53 -6.05
N SER A 100 27.84 -0.64 -5.17
CA SER A 100 27.16 0.63 -4.84
C SER A 100 27.47 1.68 -5.89
N ILE A 101 26.44 2.35 -6.43
CA ILE A 101 26.57 3.39 -7.48
C ILE A 101 27.62 4.43 -7.09
N GLU A 102 27.58 4.93 -5.85
CA GLU A 102 28.53 5.92 -5.35
C GLU A 102 29.97 5.40 -5.37
N ARG A 103 30.18 4.18 -4.87
CA ARG A 103 31.50 3.53 -4.88
C ARG A 103 31.95 3.20 -6.31
N SER A 104 31.02 2.84 -7.19
CA SER A 104 31.30 2.60 -8.61
C SER A 104 31.76 3.89 -9.29
N LEU A 105 31.09 5.01 -9.05
CA LEU A 105 31.48 6.32 -9.60
C LEU A 105 32.84 6.78 -9.07
N ASN A 106 33.08 6.62 -7.76
CA ASN A 106 34.38 6.92 -7.14
C ASN A 106 35.50 5.99 -7.65
N TYR A 107 35.19 4.74 -7.97
CA TYR A 107 36.14 3.82 -8.59
C TYR A 107 36.45 4.25 -10.03
N LEU A 108 35.41 4.54 -10.83
CA LEU A 108 35.51 4.97 -12.21
C LEU A 108 36.19 6.35 -12.38
N SER A 109 36.14 7.21 -11.35
CA SER A 109 36.84 8.50 -11.33
C SER A 109 38.34 8.38 -11.02
N ARG A 110 38.77 7.25 -10.43
CA ARG A 110 40.18 6.94 -10.18
C ARG A 110 40.90 6.40 -11.40
N ILE A 111 40.16 5.98 -12.43
CA ILE A 111 40.69 5.70 -13.77
C ILE A 111 41.04 7.06 -14.39
N ARG A 112 42.15 7.65 -13.94
CA ARG A 112 42.73 8.89 -14.49
C ARG A 112 43.73 8.54 -15.58
N PHE A 113 43.99 9.53 -16.43
CA PHE A 113 44.91 9.62 -17.58
C PHE A 113 46.28 8.95 -17.39
N GLU A 114 46.35 7.64 -17.21
CA GLU A 114 47.60 6.94 -17.50
C GLU A 114 47.81 7.12 -19.00
N GLU A 115 48.89 7.83 -19.32
CA GLU A 115 49.35 8.28 -20.62
C GLU A 115 49.10 7.22 -21.68
N ASP A 116 48.70 7.64 -22.89
CA ASP A 116 48.50 6.76 -24.04
C ASP A 116 49.63 5.73 -24.11
N GLY A 117 49.35 4.50 -23.66
CA GLY A 117 50.35 3.45 -23.57
C GLY A 117 50.60 2.90 -24.97
N TYR A 118 51.60 3.42 -25.64
CA TYR A 118 52.05 2.82 -26.90
C TYR A 118 52.54 1.39 -26.60
N ASP A 119 52.19 0.43 -27.46
CA ASP A 119 52.91 -0.84 -27.44
C ASP A 119 54.35 -0.68 -27.97
N SER A 120 55.09 -1.79 -27.96
CA SER A 120 56.43 -1.86 -28.54
C SER A 120 56.48 -1.46 -30.01
N ASP A 121 55.34 -1.45 -30.69
CA ASP A 121 55.20 -1.22 -32.12
C ASP A 121 54.72 0.21 -32.44
N GLY A 122 54.49 1.03 -31.40
CA GLY A 122 54.05 2.41 -31.53
C GLY A 122 52.56 2.56 -31.86
N GLU A 123 51.76 1.49 -31.80
CA GLU A 123 50.31 1.59 -31.90
C GLU A 123 49.71 2.07 -30.57
N MET A 124 48.85 3.08 -30.62
CA MET A 124 48.11 3.57 -29.46
C MET A 124 47.08 2.55 -29.00
N ILE A 125 47.48 1.61 -28.15
CA ILE A 125 46.57 0.60 -27.57
C ILE A 125 45.46 1.23 -26.71
N TYR A 126 45.69 2.40 -26.13
CA TYR A 126 44.82 3.00 -25.11
C TYR A 126 43.87 4.08 -25.63
N TYR A 127 43.89 4.39 -26.93
CA TYR A 127 42.99 5.41 -27.46
C TYR A 127 41.53 4.99 -27.19
N HIS A 128 40.86 5.75 -26.34
CA HIS A 128 39.49 5.53 -25.88
C HIS A 128 39.24 4.43 -24.83
N LEU A 129 40.25 3.85 -24.16
CA LEU A 129 40.00 2.83 -23.10
C LEU A 129 38.98 3.33 -22.06
N ARG A 130 39.10 4.59 -21.62
CA ARG A 130 38.17 5.20 -20.66
C ARG A 130 36.74 5.29 -21.20
N VAL A 131 36.59 5.68 -22.47
CA VAL A 131 35.28 5.76 -23.13
C VAL A 131 34.68 4.36 -23.25
N GLN A 132 35.48 3.38 -23.68
CA GLN A 132 35.07 1.97 -23.75
C GLN A 132 34.66 1.41 -22.38
N VAL A 133 35.38 1.74 -21.30
CA VAL A 133 35.01 1.35 -19.93
C VAL A 133 33.68 1.99 -19.52
N TYR A 134 33.47 3.27 -19.80
CA TYR A 134 32.21 3.95 -19.45
C TYR A 134 31.02 3.45 -20.26
N GLU A 135 31.18 3.27 -21.56
CA GLU A 135 30.14 2.70 -22.43
C GLU A 135 29.79 1.28 -22.00
N SER A 136 30.81 0.44 -21.77
CA SER A 136 30.60 -0.93 -21.31
C SER A 136 29.95 -0.98 -19.92
N TYR A 137 30.32 -0.08 -19.00
CA TYR A 137 29.67 0.06 -17.69
C TYR A 137 28.20 0.48 -17.81
N LEU A 138 27.87 1.42 -18.69
CA LEU A 138 26.49 1.83 -18.94
C LEU A 138 25.65 0.69 -19.55
N VAL A 139 26.22 -0.06 -20.49
CA VAL A 139 25.60 -1.28 -21.04
C VAL A 139 25.39 -2.30 -19.93
N GLU A 140 26.37 -2.53 -19.07
CA GLU A 140 26.26 -3.45 -17.93
C GLU A 140 25.18 -2.99 -16.94
N LEU A 141 25.08 -1.71 -16.62
CA LEU A 141 24.01 -1.17 -15.77
C LEU A 141 22.62 -1.40 -16.36
N ARG A 142 22.46 -1.16 -17.67
CA ARG A 142 21.21 -1.44 -18.39
C ARG A 142 20.88 -2.94 -18.36
N LEU A 143 21.87 -3.80 -18.59
CA LEU A 143 21.72 -5.25 -18.54
C LEU A 143 21.36 -5.73 -17.13
N ARG A 144 22.05 -5.25 -16.09
CA ARG A 144 21.73 -5.54 -14.68
C ARG A 144 20.30 -5.12 -14.34
N ARG A 145 19.84 -3.96 -14.83
CA ARG A 145 18.45 -3.51 -14.66
C ARG A 145 17.46 -4.44 -15.37
N ALA A 146 17.74 -4.81 -16.62
CA ALA A 146 16.92 -5.75 -17.38
C ALA A 146 16.84 -7.13 -16.66
N MET A 147 17.99 -7.66 -16.24
CA MET A 147 18.07 -8.92 -15.50
C MET A 147 17.34 -8.86 -14.14
N ARG A 148 17.44 -7.74 -13.41
CA ARG A 148 16.64 -7.55 -12.17
C ARG A 148 15.14 -7.59 -12.46
N ASN A 149 14.69 -7.00 -13.57
CA ASN A 149 13.28 -7.07 -13.97
C ASN A 149 12.87 -8.49 -14.33
N VAL A 150 13.71 -9.21 -15.10
CA VAL A 150 13.47 -10.62 -15.45
C VAL A 150 13.39 -11.48 -14.19
N LEU A 151 14.35 -11.35 -13.28
CA LEU A 151 14.36 -12.06 -12.00
C LEU A 151 13.14 -11.71 -11.15
N SER A 152 12.75 -10.43 -11.08
CA SER A 152 11.56 -10.00 -10.33
C SER A 152 10.29 -10.63 -10.90
N ARG A 153 10.11 -10.58 -12.22
CA ARG A 153 8.98 -11.23 -12.91
C ARG A 153 8.99 -12.75 -12.74
N TRP A 154 10.16 -13.39 -12.83
CA TRP A 154 10.30 -14.81 -12.60
C TRP A 154 9.91 -15.20 -11.18
N ARG A 155 10.34 -14.43 -10.17
CA ARG A 155 9.94 -14.70 -8.79
C ARG A 155 8.44 -14.45 -8.55
N ILE A 156 7.87 -13.38 -9.11
CA ILE A 156 6.42 -13.13 -9.09
C ILE A 156 5.68 -14.33 -9.67
N ARG A 157 6.07 -14.76 -10.87
CA ARG A 157 5.50 -15.95 -11.53
C ARG A 157 5.59 -17.20 -10.64
N ARG A 158 6.71 -17.40 -9.93
CA ARG A 158 6.83 -18.52 -8.99
C ARG A 158 5.88 -18.41 -7.79
N MET A 159 5.66 -17.21 -7.26
CA MET A 159 4.67 -16.99 -6.20
C MET A 159 3.24 -17.13 -6.73
N ASP A 160 2.99 -16.77 -7.99
CA ASP A 160 1.68 -16.93 -8.62
C ASP A 160 1.29 -18.38 -8.82
N LEU A 161 2.26 -19.23 -9.12
CA LEU A 161 2.09 -20.69 -9.24
C LEU A 161 1.85 -21.39 -7.90
N ALA A 162 2.17 -20.75 -6.77
CA ALA A 162 1.88 -21.33 -5.47
C ALA A 162 0.36 -21.37 -5.24
N PRO A 163 -0.19 -22.48 -4.71
CA PRO A 163 -1.60 -22.54 -4.36
C PRO A 163 -1.87 -21.50 -3.28
N VAL A 164 -2.88 -20.66 -3.49
CA VAL A 164 -3.32 -19.64 -2.54
C VAL A 164 -4.80 -19.77 -2.34
N GLU A 165 -5.18 -19.84 -1.07
CA GLU A 165 -6.57 -19.78 -0.64
C GLU A 165 -7.14 -18.42 -1.06
N ARG A 166 -8.17 -18.43 -1.90
CA ARG A 166 -8.85 -17.23 -2.38
C ARG A 166 -9.93 -16.77 -1.40
N MET A 167 -9.62 -16.82 -0.10
CA MET A 167 -10.49 -16.30 0.95
C MET A 167 -9.86 -15.06 1.56
N ASP A 168 -10.62 -13.98 1.63
CA ASP A 168 -10.19 -12.77 2.31
C ASP A 168 -10.16 -13.02 3.82
N PRO A 169 -9.03 -12.78 4.52
CA PRO A 169 -8.93 -13.06 5.95
C PRO A 169 -9.82 -12.16 6.81
N ILE A 170 -10.30 -11.03 6.27
CA ILE A 170 -11.12 -10.06 7.00
C ILE A 170 -12.59 -10.48 6.96
N THR A 171 -13.11 -10.77 5.77
CA THR A 171 -14.53 -11.10 5.55
C THR A 171 -14.82 -12.59 5.56
N LEU A 172 -13.80 -13.43 5.42
CA LEU A 172 -13.90 -14.89 5.24
C LEU A 172 -14.73 -15.29 4.00
N THR A 173 -14.89 -14.37 3.05
CA THR A 173 -15.57 -14.60 1.77
C THR A 173 -14.59 -14.49 0.61
N ALA A 174 -15.00 -14.97 -0.57
CA ALA A 174 -14.24 -14.72 -1.79
C ALA A 174 -14.23 -13.21 -2.09
N PRO A 175 -13.08 -12.63 -2.48
CA PRO A 175 -12.98 -11.21 -2.77
C PRO A 175 -13.70 -10.84 -4.07
N ASP A 176 -14.52 -9.79 -4.05
CA ASP A 176 -15.17 -9.26 -5.26
C ASP A 176 -14.17 -8.48 -6.11
N LYS A 177 -13.33 -7.67 -5.45
CA LYS A 177 -12.27 -6.87 -6.08
C LYS A 177 -10.94 -7.22 -5.43
N GLU A 178 -10.14 -8.04 -6.13
CA GLU A 178 -8.89 -8.56 -5.58
C GLU A 178 -7.81 -7.47 -5.45
N VAL A 179 -7.21 -7.39 -4.26
CA VAL A 179 -5.95 -6.68 -4.02
C VAL A 179 -4.86 -7.71 -3.72
N VAL A 180 -3.83 -7.74 -4.56
CA VAL A 180 -2.74 -8.71 -4.47
C VAL A 180 -1.51 -8.05 -3.84
N LEU A 181 -0.97 -8.70 -2.81
CA LEU A 181 0.26 -8.32 -2.14
C LEU A 181 1.29 -9.43 -2.20
N TYR A 182 2.50 -9.09 -2.62
CA TYR A 182 3.63 -10.03 -2.66
C TYR A 182 4.57 -9.76 -1.51
N ASP A 183 4.74 -10.75 -0.62
CA ASP A 183 5.71 -10.67 0.46
C ASP A 183 6.94 -11.51 0.11
N TRP A 184 8.06 -10.81 -0.10
CA TRP A 184 9.34 -11.42 -0.46
C TRP A 184 9.97 -12.21 0.69
N SER A 185 9.67 -11.83 1.93
CA SER A 185 10.23 -12.50 3.12
C SER A 185 9.65 -13.90 3.26
N VAL A 186 8.33 -14.02 3.10
CA VAL A 186 7.58 -15.28 3.18
C VAL A 186 7.54 -16.01 1.83
N LYS A 187 7.90 -15.34 0.73
CA LYS A 187 7.77 -15.83 -0.65
C LYS A 187 6.35 -16.29 -0.98
N ARG A 188 5.36 -15.54 -0.49
CA ARG A 188 3.93 -15.81 -0.67
C ARG A 188 3.21 -14.58 -1.21
N LYS A 189 2.12 -14.83 -1.93
CA LYS A 189 1.15 -13.79 -2.31
C LYS A 189 -0.04 -13.85 -1.36
N PHE A 190 -0.53 -12.70 -0.95
CA PHE A 190 -1.73 -12.51 -0.15
C PHE A 190 -2.77 -11.81 -1.01
N ILE A 191 -4.02 -12.27 -0.92
CA ILE A 191 -5.16 -11.73 -1.66
C ILE A 191 -6.14 -11.19 -0.62
N PHE A 192 -6.65 -9.99 -0.86
CA PHE A 192 -7.65 -9.33 -0.03
C PHE A 192 -8.79 -8.83 -0.88
N ASP A 193 -9.94 -8.63 -0.25
CA ASP A 193 -10.99 -7.83 -0.84
C ASP A 193 -10.65 -6.33 -0.71
N ALA A 194 -10.84 -5.57 -1.79
CA ALA A 194 -10.48 -4.15 -1.84
C ALA A 194 -11.26 -3.33 -0.81
N LYS A 195 -12.56 -3.61 -0.65
CA LYS A 195 -13.41 -2.86 0.26
C LYS A 195 -13.05 -3.17 1.70
N SER A 196 -12.90 -4.44 2.06
CA SER A 196 -12.50 -4.85 3.42
C SER A 196 -11.12 -4.30 3.81
N LEU A 197 -10.15 -4.37 2.90
CA LEU A 197 -8.81 -3.82 3.13
C LEU A 197 -8.82 -2.30 3.27
N SER A 198 -9.63 -1.59 2.47
CA SER A 198 -9.77 -0.13 2.58
C SER A 198 -10.30 0.28 3.95
N ILE A 199 -11.31 -0.45 4.47
CA ILE A 199 -11.90 -0.22 5.79
C ILE A 199 -10.84 -0.47 6.86
N LEU A 200 -10.12 -1.59 6.78
CA LEU A 200 -9.08 -1.94 7.75
C LEU A 200 -7.97 -0.88 7.82
N ILE A 201 -7.54 -0.36 6.67
CA ILE A 201 -6.53 0.70 6.63
C ILE A 201 -7.09 1.97 7.26
N GLU A 202 -8.33 2.34 6.94
CA GLU A 202 -8.95 3.53 7.51
C GLU A 202 -9.19 3.41 9.01
N THR A 203 -9.65 2.26 9.51
CA THR A 203 -9.85 2.04 10.95
C THR A 203 -8.54 2.08 11.72
N ALA A 204 -7.44 1.55 11.15
CA ALA A 204 -6.12 1.68 11.75
C ALA A 204 -5.63 3.13 11.81
N LEU A 205 -5.85 3.90 10.73
CA LEU A 205 -5.45 5.32 10.67
C LEU A 205 -6.33 6.23 11.53
N LEU A 206 -7.60 5.86 11.72
CA LEU A 206 -8.56 6.58 12.57
C LEU A 206 -8.68 5.97 13.98
N TYR A 207 -7.74 5.08 14.33
CA TYR A 207 -7.70 4.50 15.66
C TYR A 207 -7.65 5.61 16.71
N ASN A 208 -8.49 5.46 17.72
CA ASN A 208 -8.58 6.37 18.84
C ASN A 208 -8.75 5.57 20.12
N GLU A 209 -8.27 6.16 21.20
CA GLU A 209 -8.39 5.62 22.54
C GLU A 209 -8.92 6.73 23.42
N SER A 210 -10.08 6.51 24.03
CA SER A 210 -10.68 7.48 24.97
C SER A 210 -10.90 8.88 24.38
N GLY A 211 -11.27 8.97 23.11
CA GLY A 211 -11.45 10.25 22.39
C GLY A 211 -10.14 10.89 21.91
N PHE A 212 -8.98 10.33 22.24
CA PHE A 212 -7.69 10.77 21.73
C PHE A 212 -7.34 10.04 20.44
N ALA A 213 -7.06 10.80 19.39
CA ALA A 213 -6.60 10.26 18.11
C ALA A 213 -5.18 9.67 18.25
N LEU A 214 -5.04 8.37 17.99
CA LEU A 214 -3.79 7.63 18.08
C LEU A 214 -3.61 6.79 16.81
N PRO A 215 -3.35 7.42 15.66
CA PRO A 215 -3.25 6.71 14.39
C PRO A 215 -2.20 5.59 14.45
N MET A 216 -2.55 4.43 13.92
CA MET A 216 -1.69 3.26 13.82
C MET A 216 -1.31 2.97 12.37
N TYR A 217 -0.15 2.35 12.16
CA TYR A 217 0.18 1.84 10.83
C TYR A 217 -0.70 0.63 10.52
N PRO A 218 -1.25 0.53 9.30
CA PRO A 218 -2.05 -0.62 8.93
C PRO A 218 -1.18 -1.88 8.90
N ARG A 219 -1.75 -2.98 9.39
CA ARG A 219 -1.10 -4.28 9.49
C ARG A 219 -1.77 -5.27 8.57
N ASN A 220 -0.98 -6.22 8.08
CA ASN A 220 -1.48 -7.34 7.31
C ASN A 220 -2.22 -8.33 8.24
N PRO A 221 -3.51 -8.60 8.02
CA PRO A 221 -4.30 -9.53 8.82
C PRO A 221 -3.71 -10.95 8.91
N TRP A 222 -2.98 -11.40 7.89
CA TRP A 222 -2.45 -12.78 7.84
C TRP A 222 -1.29 -13.02 8.80
N ASN A 223 -0.43 -12.02 9.00
CA ASN A 223 0.81 -12.17 9.76
C ASN A 223 0.99 -11.11 10.86
N ASN A 224 0.03 -10.19 11.00
CA ASN A 224 0.05 -9.07 11.93
C ASN A 224 1.29 -8.16 11.80
N LEU A 225 1.97 -8.18 10.65
CA LEU A 225 3.10 -7.30 10.37
C LEU A 225 2.63 -6.02 9.70
N GLU A 226 3.29 -4.91 10.01
CA GLU A 226 3.01 -3.63 9.36
C GLU A 226 3.31 -3.69 7.86
N PHE A 227 2.45 -3.05 7.06
CA PHE A 227 2.70 -2.99 5.63
C PHE A 227 3.93 -2.15 5.32
N SER A 228 4.89 -2.75 4.59
CA SER A 228 6.04 -2.02 4.08
C SER A 228 5.62 -0.89 3.13
N TYR A 229 6.47 0.13 2.97
CA TYR A 229 6.23 1.23 2.02
C TYR A 229 5.86 0.73 0.61
N ARG A 230 6.52 -0.33 0.13
CA ARG A 230 6.23 -0.94 -1.19
C ARG A 230 4.84 -1.57 -1.23
N HIS A 231 4.44 -2.22 -0.13
CA HIS A 231 3.08 -2.75 0.00
C HIS A 231 2.06 -1.61 -0.04
N LEU A 232 2.26 -0.54 0.73
CA LEU A 232 1.35 0.62 0.76
C LEU A 232 1.19 1.28 -0.61
N VAL A 233 2.29 1.48 -1.35
CA VAL A 233 2.24 1.99 -2.74
C VAL A 233 1.43 1.06 -3.64
N SER A 234 1.65 -0.25 -3.54
CA SER A 234 0.92 -1.24 -4.34
C SER A 234 -0.59 -1.22 -4.02
N ILE A 235 -0.94 -1.24 -2.73
CA ILE A 235 -2.34 -1.20 -2.27
C ILE A 235 -3.00 0.08 -2.76
N TYR A 236 -2.32 1.23 -2.63
CA TYR A 236 -2.86 2.52 -3.05
C TYR A 236 -3.33 2.52 -4.51
N TYR A 237 -2.48 2.08 -5.45
CA TYR A 237 -2.86 2.08 -6.86
C TYR A 237 -3.92 1.02 -7.19
N GLN A 238 -3.92 -0.13 -6.50
CA GLN A 238 -4.96 -1.13 -6.67
C GLN A 238 -6.31 -0.64 -6.16
N LEU A 239 -6.37 -0.04 -4.97
CA LEU A 239 -7.59 0.56 -4.42
C LEU A 239 -8.08 1.73 -5.29
N GLN A 240 -7.17 2.56 -5.79
CA GLN A 240 -7.50 3.65 -6.72
C GLN A 240 -8.14 3.12 -7.99
N ARG A 241 -7.58 2.04 -8.59
CA ARG A 241 -8.14 1.39 -9.77
C ARG A 241 -9.54 0.80 -9.51
N HIS A 242 -9.75 0.27 -8.32
CA HIS A 242 -11.01 -0.35 -7.90
C HIS A 242 -12.09 0.64 -7.45
N GLY A 243 -11.75 1.92 -7.27
CA GLY A 243 -12.65 2.95 -6.76
C GLY A 243 -12.92 2.87 -5.25
N GLU A 244 -12.13 2.09 -4.50
CA GLU A 244 -12.30 1.86 -3.06
C GLU A 244 -11.34 2.72 -2.21
N LEU A 245 -10.82 3.80 -2.77
CA LEU A 245 -9.83 4.65 -2.10
C LEU A 245 -10.53 5.61 -1.12
N ARG A 246 -10.15 5.52 0.16
CA ARG A 246 -10.69 6.36 1.25
C ARG A 246 -9.85 7.61 1.47
N TRP A 247 -10.45 8.62 2.12
CA TRP A 247 -9.82 9.93 2.36
C TRP A 247 -8.51 9.81 3.15
N CYS A 248 -8.49 9.02 4.23
CA CYS A 248 -7.30 8.85 5.07
C CYS A 248 -6.11 8.32 4.25
N PHE A 249 -6.34 7.31 3.40
CA PHE A 249 -5.27 6.70 2.62
C PHE A 249 -4.82 7.60 1.44
N THR A 250 -5.77 8.34 0.86
CA THR A 250 -5.50 9.35 -0.18
C THR A 250 -4.59 10.46 0.34
N THR A 251 -4.90 11.00 1.51
CA THR A 251 -4.10 12.07 2.13
C THR A 251 -2.77 11.53 2.63
N LEU A 252 -2.73 10.34 3.24
CA LEU A 252 -1.50 9.69 3.68
C LEU A 252 -0.48 9.50 2.53
N ARG A 253 -0.95 9.19 1.31
CA ARG A 253 -0.07 9.10 0.13
C ARG A 253 0.66 10.40 -0.18
N LYS A 254 0.01 11.57 0.02
CA LYS A 254 0.60 12.90 -0.21
C LYS A 254 1.81 13.16 0.72
N TYR A 255 1.84 12.51 1.87
CA TYR A 255 2.94 12.57 2.83
C TYR A 255 3.86 11.35 2.74
N ASN A 256 3.93 10.69 1.57
CA ASN A 256 4.78 9.51 1.35
C ASN A 256 4.58 8.38 2.36
N PHE A 257 3.35 8.21 2.84
CA PHE A 257 3.01 7.23 3.87
C PHE A 257 3.73 7.43 5.22
N ASP A 258 4.23 8.64 5.49
CA ASP A 258 4.69 9.02 6.82
C ASP A 258 3.48 9.38 7.69
N LYS A 259 3.13 8.47 8.60
CA LYS A 259 2.02 8.63 9.54
C LYS A 259 2.20 9.83 10.46
N ASN A 260 3.41 10.07 10.95
CA ASN A 260 3.66 11.12 11.94
C ASN A 260 3.50 12.49 11.28
N LYS A 261 4.06 12.64 10.08
CA LYS A 261 3.88 13.85 9.28
C LYS A 261 2.41 14.05 8.91
N TRP A 262 1.75 13.02 8.39
CA TRP A 262 0.33 13.08 8.05
C TRP A 262 -0.54 13.50 9.25
N PHE A 263 -0.31 12.91 10.42
CA PHE A 263 -1.07 13.22 11.63
C PHE A 263 -0.85 14.66 12.09
N GLN A 264 0.36 15.20 11.98
CA GLN A 264 0.61 16.61 12.32
C GLN A 264 -0.23 17.57 11.46
N TYR A 265 -0.34 17.33 10.15
CA TYR A 265 -1.12 18.19 9.25
C TYR A 265 -2.63 17.97 9.34
N HIS A 266 -3.07 16.75 9.67
CA HIS A 266 -4.48 16.39 9.74
C HIS A 266 -5.01 16.24 11.17
N ARG A 267 -4.24 16.68 12.18
CA ARG A 267 -4.53 16.48 13.60
C ARG A 267 -5.97 16.85 13.94
N SER A 268 -6.40 18.06 13.58
CA SER A 268 -7.75 18.53 13.88
C SER A 268 -8.84 17.64 13.29
N ALA A 269 -8.71 17.26 12.01
CA ALA A 269 -9.71 16.42 11.35
C ALA A 269 -9.80 15.02 11.98
N VAL A 270 -8.65 14.40 12.28
CA VAL A 270 -8.59 13.07 12.89
C VAL A 270 -9.10 13.13 14.34
N THR A 271 -8.73 14.15 15.12
CA THR A 271 -9.23 14.37 16.48
C THR A 271 -10.74 14.56 16.50
N MET A 272 -11.30 15.38 15.59
CA MET A 272 -12.76 15.58 15.54
C MET A 272 -13.51 14.32 15.12
N LEU A 273 -12.94 13.50 14.23
CA LEU A 273 -13.49 12.18 13.91
C LEU A 273 -13.44 11.22 15.09
N ALA A 274 -12.34 11.22 15.86
CA ALA A 274 -12.21 10.42 17.08
C ALA A 274 -13.29 10.80 18.10
N ILE A 275 -13.41 12.09 18.43
CA ILE A 275 -14.44 12.60 19.34
C ILE A 275 -15.85 12.21 18.88
N ARG A 276 -16.13 12.41 17.58
CA ARG A 276 -17.43 12.04 17.00
C ARG A 276 -17.73 10.56 17.17
N ASN A 277 -16.76 9.70 16.85
CA ASN A 277 -16.91 8.26 16.95
C ASN A 277 -17.16 7.86 18.41
N SER A 278 -16.31 8.30 19.34
CA SER A 278 -16.41 8.05 20.78
C SER A 278 -17.78 8.44 21.36
N LEU A 279 -18.27 9.65 21.05
CA LEU A 279 -19.58 10.11 21.53
C LEU A 279 -20.75 9.37 20.88
N SER A 280 -20.62 8.95 19.63
CA SER A 280 -21.69 8.26 18.91
C SER A 280 -21.91 6.84 19.43
N THR A 281 -20.83 6.08 19.62
CA THR A 281 -20.87 4.66 20.02
C THR A 281 -21.06 4.49 21.51
N LEU A 282 -20.41 5.32 22.34
CA LEU A 282 -20.32 5.15 23.80
C LEU A 282 -19.95 3.71 24.19
N ASP A 283 -19.07 3.08 23.43
CA ASP A 283 -18.63 1.71 23.61
C ASP A 283 -17.60 1.57 24.74
N THR A 284 -16.70 2.54 24.84
CA THR A 284 -15.66 2.57 25.88
C THR A 284 -16.14 3.27 27.17
N PRO A 285 -15.63 2.86 28.35
CA PRO A 285 -15.96 3.51 29.62
C PRO A 285 -15.59 4.99 29.60
N TYR A 286 -14.42 5.33 29.07
CA TYR A 286 -13.95 6.70 28.92
C TYR A 286 -14.87 7.57 28.06
N SER A 287 -15.48 7.02 27.00
CA SER A 287 -16.44 7.80 26.20
C SER A 287 -17.73 8.11 26.97
N LYS A 288 -18.13 7.20 27.88
CA LYS A 288 -19.28 7.42 28.77
C LYS A 288 -18.95 8.45 29.84
N GLU A 289 -17.77 8.37 30.45
CA GLU A 289 -17.26 9.35 31.41
C GLU A 289 -17.16 10.73 30.77
N LEU A 290 -16.60 10.84 29.56
CA LEU A 290 -16.52 12.11 28.82
C LEU A 290 -17.89 12.78 28.64
N LEU A 291 -18.92 12.00 28.29
CA LEU A 291 -20.27 12.51 28.14
C LEU A 291 -20.93 12.80 29.49
N GLU A 292 -20.69 11.96 30.50
CA GLU A 292 -21.18 12.16 31.86
C GLU A 292 -20.64 13.46 32.45
N ASP A 293 -19.32 13.66 32.43
CA ASP A 293 -18.65 14.86 32.94
C ASP A 293 -19.21 16.12 32.25
N PHE A 294 -19.43 16.05 30.93
CA PHE A 294 -20.07 17.12 30.19
C PHE A 294 -21.50 17.39 30.66
N ILE A 295 -22.32 16.36 30.81
CA ILE A 295 -23.71 16.49 31.26
C ILE A 295 -23.75 17.06 32.68
N VAL A 296 -22.98 16.50 33.61
CA VAL A 296 -22.94 16.91 35.01
C VAL A 296 -22.50 18.37 35.11
N SER A 297 -21.37 18.73 34.49
CA SER A 297 -20.87 20.11 34.49
C SER A 297 -21.89 21.11 33.93
N ARG A 298 -22.66 20.73 32.90
CA ARG A 298 -23.68 21.61 32.30
C ARG A 298 -24.99 21.65 33.07
N ILE A 299 -25.32 20.64 33.87
CA ILE A 299 -26.49 20.69 34.75
C ILE A 299 -26.14 21.47 36.01
N GLU A 300 -24.94 21.28 36.60
CA GLU A 300 -24.49 22.02 37.78
C GLU A 300 -24.48 23.54 37.57
N SER A 301 -24.23 23.99 36.34
CA SER A 301 -24.32 25.42 36.00
C SER A 301 -25.75 25.96 35.88
N ILE A 302 -26.75 25.08 35.82
CA ILE A 302 -28.18 25.42 35.73
C ILE A 302 -28.85 25.26 37.10
N GLU A 303 -28.61 24.14 37.78
CA GLU A 303 -29.23 23.74 39.05
C GLU A 303 -28.27 22.84 39.84
N PRO A 304 -28.22 22.93 41.19
CA PRO A 304 -27.45 21.98 41.99
C PRO A 304 -27.89 20.53 41.73
N VAL A 305 -26.93 19.65 41.43
CA VAL A 305 -27.20 18.26 41.05
C VAL A 305 -27.20 17.35 42.27
N LEU A 306 -28.30 16.64 42.49
CA LEU A 306 -28.38 15.57 43.48
C LEU A 306 -27.64 14.30 43.02
N ASN A 307 -27.03 13.57 43.96
CA ASN A 307 -26.34 12.31 43.67
C ASN A 307 -27.23 11.28 42.94
N ASP A 308 -28.51 11.19 43.29
CA ASP A 308 -29.47 10.28 42.65
C ASP A 308 -29.64 10.59 41.15
N THR A 309 -29.58 11.86 40.77
CA THR A 309 -29.66 12.31 39.38
C THR A 309 -28.43 11.87 38.57
N ILE A 310 -27.24 11.99 39.16
CA ILE A 310 -25.98 11.53 38.54
C ILE A 310 -26.02 10.02 38.33
N GLN A 311 -26.47 9.26 39.33
CA GLN A 311 -26.59 7.81 39.22
C GLN A 311 -27.61 7.40 38.14
N ALA A 312 -28.72 8.12 38.00
CA ALA A 312 -29.68 7.88 36.92
C ALA A 312 -29.04 8.07 35.54
N TYR A 313 -28.19 9.10 35.36
CA TYR A 313 -27.44 9.31 34.11
C TYR A 313 -26.44 8.19 33.83
N ARG A 314 -25.67 7.76 34.84
CA ARG A 314 -24.75 6.61 34.73
C ARG A 314 -25.46 5.35 34.26
N ILE A 315 -26.57 5.02 34.90
CA ILE A 315 -27.38 3.84 34.54
C ILE A 315 -27.90 3.98 33.11
N ALA A 316 -28.38 5.17 32.72
CA ALA A 316 -28.90 5.39 31.38
C ALA A 316 -27.82 5.30 30.29
N LEU A 317 -26.63 5.86 30.53
CA LEU A 317 -25.48 5.75 29.60
C LEU A 317 -25.04 4.29 29.42
N LEU A 318 -25.15 3.48 30.46
CA LEU A 318 -24.82 2.05 30.40
C LEU A 318 -25.89 1.20 29.71
N ARG A 319 -27.18 1.46 29.99
CA ARG A 319 -28.30 0.59 29.59
C ARG A 319 -28.99 1.02 28.30
N ILE A 320 -29.11 2.33 28.06
CA ILE A 320 -29.86 2.90 26.93
C ILE A 320 -29.10 4.05 26.25
N PRO A 321 -27.86 3.84 25.76
CA PRO A 321 -27.02 4.91 25.21
C PRO A 321 -27.60 5.60 23.97
N ARG A 322 -28.61 5.02 23.31
CA ARG A 322 -29.31 5.56 22.13
C ARG A 322 -30.62 6.28 22.48
N HIS A 323 -30.87 6.54 23.76
CA HIS A 323 -32.07 7.24 24.18
C HIS A 323 -32.13 8.65 23.57
N TRP A 324 -33.31 9.10 23.11
CA TRP A 324 -33.47 10.39 22.41
C TRP A 324 -32.91 11.58 23.21
N TYR A 325 -33.01 11.52 24.54
CA TYR A 325 -32.49 12.55 25.44
C TYR A 325 -30.96 12.59 25.43
N LEU A 326 -30.31 11.41 25.49
CA LEU A 326 -28.86 11.28 25.45
C LEU A 326 -28.31 11.62 24.06
N GLU A 327 -29.01 11.28 22.98
CA GLU A 327 -28.62 11.67 21.62
C GLU A 327 -28.56 13.19 21.43
N LYS A 328 -29.48 13.93 22.07
CA LYS A 328 -29.41 15.39 22.07
C LYS A 328 -28.22 15.91 22.88
N TRP A 329 -27.95 15.31 24.04
CA TRP A 329 -26.74 15.65 24.81
C TRP A 329 -25.45 15.34 24.05
N LYS A 330 -25.36 14.21 23.34
CA LYS A 330 -24.22 13.89 22.46
C LYS A 330 -24.02 14.96 21.39
N ALA A 331 -25.10 15.43 20.77
CA ALA A 331 -25.02 16.48 19.74
C ALA A 331 -24.49 17.80 20.31
N ILE A 332 -24.95 18.22 21.50
CA ILE A 332 -24.43 19.42 22.17
C ILE A 332 -22.98 19.21 22.61
N ALA A 333 -22.66 18.06 23.22
CA ALA A 333 -21.31 17.73 23.66
C ALA A 333 -20.33 17.79 22.49
N TYR A 334 -20.71 17.23 21.34
CA TYR A 334 -19.93 17.31 20.11
C TYR A 334 -19.69 18.76 19.67
N GLN A 335 -20.74 19.59 19.61
CA GLN A 335 -20.59 21.02 19.26
C GLN A 335 -19.69 21.77 20.25
N HIS A 336 -19.79 21.45 21.55
CA HIS A 336 -18.96 22.06 22.57
C HIS A 336 -17.48 21.68 22.42
N LEU A 337 -17.19 20.41 22.23
CA LEU A 337 -15.83 19.92 22.04
C LEU A 337 -15.24 20.43 20.72
N GLU A 338 -16.05 20.49 19.66
CA GLU A 338 -15.65 21.09 18.37
C GLU A 338 -15.27 22.56 18.54
N ALA A 339 -16.13 23.36 19.18
CA ALA A 339 -15.84 24.76 19.40
C ALA A 339 -14.63 24.99 20.29
N THR A 340 -14.45 24.15 21.31
CA THR A 340 -13.27 24.19 22.18
C THR A 340 -12.00 23.88 21.39
N HIS A 341 -12.06 22.86 20.51
CA HIS A 341 -10.95 22.45 19.66
C HIS A 341 -10.53 23.54 18.66
N TYR A 342 -11.48 24.31 18.13
CA TYR A 342 -11.23 25.41 17.19
C TYR A 342 -11.18 26.80 17.84
N HIS A 343 -11.21 26.90 19.16
CA HIS A 343 -11.22 28.16 19.91
C HIS A 343 -12.37 29.11 19.51
N MET A 344 -13.53 28.57 19.17
CA MET A 344 -14.73 29.33 18.83
C MET A 344 -15.54 29.66 20.08
N ASN A 345 -15.90 30.93 20.27
CA ASN A 345 -16.76 31.33 21.37
C ASN A 345 -18.24 31.14 21.00
N ILE A 346 -18.79 29.96 21.32
CA ILE A 346 -20.23 29.65 21.14
C ILE A 346 -20.92 29.29 22.47
N GLU A 347 -20.33 29.69 23.59
CA GLU A 347 -20.78 29.28 24.94
C GLU A 347 -22.25 29.63 25.21
N ARG A 348 -22.66 30.86 24.88
CA ARG A 348 -24.06 31.31 25.02
C ARG A 348 -25.05 30.46 24.23
N SER A 349 -24.65 29.97 23.06
CA SER A 349 -25.48 29.10 22.22
C SER A 349 -25.64 27.73 22.88
N ILE A 350 -24.53 27.16 23.36
CA ILE A 350 -24.50 25.87 24.07
C ILE A 350 -25.36 25.95 25.33
N GLU A 351 -25.20 26.98 26.16
CA GLU A 351 -25.99 27.16 27.39
C GLU A 351 -27.50 27.22 27.11
N ARG A 352 -27.90 27.94 26.06
CA ARG A 352 -29.31 28.01 25.65
C ARG A 352 -29.84 26.64 25.25
N GLN A 353 -29.07 25.87 24.49
CA GLN A 353 -29.45 24.51 24.10
C GLN A 353 -29.52 23.58 25.31
N CYS A 354 -28.54 23.63 26.22
CA CYS A 354 -28.52 22.86 27.47
C CYS A 354 -29.76 23.14 28.32
N LYS A 355 -30.13 24.41 28.53
CA LYS A 355 -31.37 24.80 29.23
C LYS A 355 -32.61 24.21 28.56
N GLY A 356 -32.68 24.26 27.24
CA GLY A 356 -33.81 23.70 26.48
C GLY A 356 -33.93 22.17 26.58
N ILE A 357 -32.81 21.44 26.66
CA ILE A 357 -32.82 20.00 26.92
C ILE A 357 -33.19 19.72 28.37
N HIS A 358 -32.58 20.44 29.31
CA HIS A 358 -32.77 20.25 30.75
C HIS A 358 -34.23 20.40 31.18
N GLN A 359 -35.00 21.32 30.55
CA GLN A 359 -36.45 21.41 30.76
C GLN A 359 -37.21 20.09 30.51
N LYS A 360 -36.65 19.19 29.70
CA LYS A 360 -37.24 17.87 29.37
C LYS A 360 -36.69 16.73 30.24
N GLN A 361 -35.82 17.02 31.21
CA GLN A 361 -35.22 16.02 32.10
C GLN A 361 -36.27 15.20 32.86
N TYR A 362 -37.38 15.82 33.28
CA TYR A 362 -38.44 15.10 33.98
C TYR A 362 -39.09 14.00 33.13
N MET A 363 -39.22 14.23 31.81
CA MET A 363 -39.76 13.23 30.89
C MET A 363 -38.81 12.03 30.82
N PHE A 364 -37.51 12.31 30.69
CA PHE A 364 -36.45 11.31 30.68
C PHE A 364 -36.42 10.49 31.99
N MET A 365 -36.48 11.13 33.16
CA MET A 365 -36.51 10.42 34.44
C MET A 365 -37.75 9.54 34.60
N ARG A 366 -38.91 10.03 34.17
CA ARG A 366 -40.16 9.24 34.17
C ARG A 366 -40.05 8.02 33.26
N GLU A 367 -39.41 8.15 32.10
CA GLU A 367 -39.14 7.03 31.19
C GLU A 367 -38.19 6.01 31.81
N LEU A 368 -37.14 6.45 32.51
CA LEU A 368 -36.23 5.54 33.24
C LEU A 368 -36.95 4.73 34.33
N VAL A 369 -37.86 5.36 35.08
CA VAL A 369 -38.71 4.68 36.07
C VAL A 369 -39.63 3.66 35.37
N ARG A 370 -40.25 4.05 34.26
CA ARG A 370 -41.13 3.16 33.48
C ARG A 370 -40.40 1.92 32.95
N LEU A 371 -39.12 2.08 32.60
CA LEU A 371 -38.25 0.99 32.17
C LEU A 371 -37.70 0.15 33.34
N GLY A 372 -38.01 0.51 34.59
CA GLY A 372 -37.50 -0.17 35.79
C GLY A 372 -36.00 0.00 36.00
N LEU A 373 -35.38 1.01 35.39
CA LEU A 373 -33.94 1.27 35.52
C LEU A 373 -33.59 2.02 36.81
N ILE A 374 -34.54 2.82 37.33
CA ILE A 374 -34.43 3.53 38.61
C ILE A 374 -35.72 3.35 39.42
N PRO A 375 -35.66 3.33 40.76
CA PRO A 375 -36.80 2.99 41.61
C PRO A 375 -37.84 4.12 41.73
N ARG A 376 -37.41 5.37 41.67
CA ARG A 376 -38.27 6.56 41.78
C ARG A 376 -37.62 7.75 41.09
N ILE A 377 -38.43 8.76 40.78
CA ILE A 377 -37.93 10.04 40.27
C ILE A 377 -37.19 10.73 41.43
N PRO A 378 -35.95 11.22 41.23
CA PRO A 378 -35.24 12.00 42.25
C PRO A 378 -36.12 13.19 42.69
N PRO A 379 -36.21 13.49 43.99
CA PRO A 379 -36.99 14.63 44.45
C PRO A 379 -36.42 15.89 43.79
N ARG A 380 -37.27 16.66 43.10
CA ARG A 380 -36.95 18.06 42.83
C ARG A 380 -37.01 18.76 44.18
N GLU A 381 -35.93 19.38 44.61
CA GLU A 381 -36.09 20.42 45.61
C GLU A 381 -37.01 21.47 44.95
N LEU A 382 -38.24 21.56 45.46
CA LEU A 382 -39.23 22.52 45.00
C LEU A 382 -38.70 23.92 45.33
N VAL A 383 -38.03 24.54 44.36
CA VAL A 383 -37.76 25.98 44.34
C VAL A 383 -38.25 26.53 43.01
#